data_AF-A0A4Q3I297-F1
#
_entry.id   AF-A0A4Q3I297-F1
#
_cell.length_a   1.000
_cell.length_b   1.000
_cell.length_c   1.000
_cell.angle_alpha   90.00
_cell.angle_beta   90.00
_cell.angle_gamma   90.00
#
_symmetry.space_group_name_H-M   'P 1'
#
loop_
_entity.id
_entity.type
_entity.pdbx_description
1 polymer ?
#
loop_
_entity_poly.entity_id
_entity_poly.type
_entity_poly.pdbx_seq_one_letter_code
_entity_poly.pdbx_strand_id
1 'polypeptide(L)' 'MRFDPPLVSATLVQRYKRFLFDAVLEDGTPFTGSCPNTGSMRGLTEPG' A
#
# COMPACT_ATOMS: atom_id res chain seq x y z
N MET A 1 -5.71 13.40 -13.48
CA MET A 1 -5.57 11.97 -13.88
C MET A 1 -6.91 11.29 -13.59
N ARG A 2 -7.39 10.37 -14.43
CA ARG A 2 -8.63 9.60 -14.20
C ARG A 2 -8.22 8.13 -14.05
N PHE A 3 -8.55 7.52 -12.90
CA PHE A 3 -8.37 6.09 -12.68
C PHE A 3 -9.72 5.41 -12.92
N ASP A 4 -9.73 4.44 -13.83
CA ASP A 4 -10.90 3.62 -14.17
C ASP A 4 -10.46 2.14 -14.16
N PRO A 5 -10.88 1.35 -13.16
CA PRO A 5 -11.79 1.71 -12.06
C PRO A 5 -11.17 2.70 -11.05
N PRO A 6 -12.00 3.35 -10.20
CA PRO A 6 -11.52 4.17 -9.09
C PRO A 6 -10.56 3.41 -8.16
N LEU A 7 -9.67 4.15 -7.50
CA LEU A 7 -8.77 3.59 -6.49
C LEU A 7 -9.56 3.10 -5.27
N VAL A 8 -9.07 2.03 -4.64
CA VAL A 8 -9.65 1.44 -3.43
C VAL A 8 -8.77 1.79 -2.23
N SER A 9 -9.40 2.17 -1.11
CA SER A 9 -8.71 2.50 0.14
C SER A 9 -8.26 1.24 0.88
N ALA A 10 -7.13 1.32 1.58
CA ALA A 10 -6.61 0.28 2.45
C ALA A 10 -5.70 0.88 3.53
N THR A 11 -5.62 0.24 4.70
CA THR A 11 -4.68 0.58 5.78
C THR A 11 -3.37 -0.16 5.57
N LEU A 12 -2.26 0.57 5.54
CA LEU A 12 -0.92 0.00 5.42
C LEU A 12 -0.53 -0.75 6.71
N VAL A 13 -0.07 -1.99 6.58
CA VAL A 13 0.50 -2.78 7.69
C VAL A 13 2.01 -2.66 7.70
N GLN A 14 2.65 -2.91 6.56
CA GLN A 14 4.11 -2.80 6.43
C GLN A 14 4.53 -2.70 4.96
N ARG A 15 5.64 -2.00 4.70
CA ARG A 15 6.37 -2.06 3.42
C ARG A 15 7.69 -2.79 3.64
N TYR A 16 8.01 -3.73 2.77
CA TYR A 16 9.22 -4.55 2.90
C TYR A 16 9.81 -4.91 1.53
N LYS A 17 11.08 -5.33 1.53
CA LYS A 17 11.85 -5.64 0.32
C LYS A 17 11.78 -4.53 -0.75
N ARG A 18 11.48 -3.28 -0.37
CA ARG A 18 11.25 -2.09 -1.23
C ARG A 18 10.01 -2.17 -2.13
N PHE A 19 9.76 -3.30 -2.76
CA PHE A 19 8.72 -3.47 -3.79
C PHE A 19 7.46 -4.20 -3.30
N LEU A 20 7.37 -4.59 -2.02
CA LEU A 20 6.20 -5.24 -1.45
C LEU A 20 5.62 -4.43 -0.30
N PHE A 21 4.32 -4.53 -0.11
CA PHE A 21 3.64 -4.08 1.08
C PHE A 21 2.48 -5.01 1.43
N ASP A 22 2.15 -5.09 2.71
CA ASP A 22 0.90 -5.68 3.18
C ASP A 22 -0.05 -4.57 3.62
N ALA A 23 -1.34 -4.74 3.31
CA ALA A 23 -2.39 -3.82 3.68
C ALA A 23 -3.71 -4.56 3.96
N VAL A 24 -4.66 -3.87 4.59
CA VAL A 24 -5.99 -4.38 4.93
C VAL A 24 -7.04 -3.49 4.28
N LEU A 25 -7.98 -4.09 3.55
CA LEU A 25 -9.16 -3.39 3.01
C LEU A 25 -10.12 -2.98 4.13
N GLU A 26 -11.06 -2.10 3.83
CA GLU A 26 -12.07 -1.65 4.81
C GLU A 26 -12.92 -2.78 5.38
N ASP A 27 -13.10 -3.87 4.64
CA ASP A 27 -13.83 -5.08 5.08
C ASP A 27 -12.98 -6.04 5.93
N GLY A 28 -11.73 -5.69 6.21
CA GLY A 28 -10.79 -6.51 6.98
C GLY A 28 -9.99 -7.52 6.14
N THR A 29 -10.20 -7.58 4.82
CA THR A 29 -9.47 -8.52 3.95
C THR A 29 -8.00 -8.10 3.82
N PRO A 30 -7.04 -8.97 4.22
CA PRO A 30 -5.63 -8.69 4.04
C PRO A 30 -5.17 -8.99 2.60
N PHE A 31 -4.22 -8.20 2.09
CA PHE A 31 -3.57 -8.46 0.81
C PHE A 31 -2.13 -7.98 0.77
N THR A 32 -1.34 -8.57 -0.13
CA THR A 32 0.01 -8.10 -0.48
C THR A 32 -0.05 -7.35 -1.80
N GLY A 33 0.51 -6.15 -1.85
CA GLY A 33 0.59 -5.30 -3.03
C GLY A 33 2.02 -5.03 -3.50
N SER A 34 2.14 -4.56 -4.74
CA SER A 34 3.39 -4.09 -5.32
C SER A 34 3.58 -2.60 -5.02
N CYS A 35 4.74 -2.22 -4.47
CA CYS A 35 5.12 -0.83 -4.24
C CYS A 35 5.96 -0.32 -5.43
N PRO A 36 5.40 0.51 -6.33
CA PRO A 36 6.12 1.01 -7.52
C PRO A 36 7.06 2.18 -7.18
N ASN A 37 7.71 2.15 -6.02
CA ASN A 37 8.68 3.15 -5.59
C ASN A 37 9.93 2.42 -5.04
N THR A 38 11.07 2.62 -5.69
CA THR A 38 12.36 2.01 -5.29
C THR A 38 13.12 2.85 -4.25
N GLY A 39 12.70 4.10 -4.03
CA GLY A 39 13.29 5.05 -3.10
C GLY A 39 12.92 4.78 -1.63
N SER A 40 13.42 5.66 -0.75
CA SER A 40 13.33 5.46 0.71
C SER A 40 11.90 5.52 1.23
N MET A 41 11.04 6.36 0.66
CA MET A 41 9.70 6.68 1.19
C MET A 41 9.73 7.07 2.68
N ARG A 42 10.81 7.72 3.14
CA ARG A 42 10.94 8.17 4.54
C ARG A 42 9.76 9.07 4.90
N GLY A 43 9.04 8.73 5.97
CA GLY A 43 7.84 9.45 6.42
C GLY A 43 6.54 9.07 5.68
N LEU A 44 6.56 8.06 4.81
CA LEU A 44 5.39 7.60 4.05
C LEU A 44 5.09 6.09 4.24
N THR A 45 5.79 5.43 5.16
CA THR A 45 5.69 3.97 5.38
C THR A 45 5.32 3.62 6.81
N GLU A 46 4.79 4.59 7.56
CA GLU A 46 4.28 4.34 8.91
C GLU A 46 2.98 3.53 8.79
N PRO A 47 2.81 2.45 9.57
CA PRO A 47 1.55 1.70 9.61
C PRO A 47 0.40 2.56 10.18
N GLY A 48 -0.81 2.35 9.68
CA GLY A 48 -2.02 3.06 10.13
C GLY A 48 -2.87 3.60 8.99
#